data_AF-A0A8F1SBZ5-F1
#
_entry.id   AF-A0A8F1SBZ5-F1
#
_cell.length_a   1.000
_cell.length_b   1.000
_cell.length_c   1.000
_cell.angle_alpha   90.00
_cell.angle_beta   90.00
_cell.angle_gamma   90.00
#
_symmetry.space_group_name_H-M   'P 1'
#
loop_
_entity.id
_entity.type
_entity.pdbx_description
1 polymer ?
#
loop_
_entity_poly.entity_id
_entity_poly.type
_entity_poly.pdbx_seq_one_letter_code
_entity_poly.pdbx_strand_id
1 'polypeptide(L)'
;MRDQFNMTLEEIGKRLGGKSISAVNNTLRLLKLPKSVQQALFEGRLNEGQARPLIGLPDDAAEDIMERAIREEWSARRIEQVVTLWKQAKA
;
A
#
# COMPACT_ATOMS: atom_id res chain seq x y z
N MET A 1 -2.35 3.06 25.70
CA MET A 1 -2.01 4.33 25.02
C MET A 1 -2.18 4.29 23.49
N ARG A 2 -2.98 3.38 22.90
CA ARG A 2 -3.35 3.40 21.47
C ARG A 2 -4.77 3.95 21.22
N ASP A 3 -5.63 3.93 22.23
CA ASP A 3 -7.06 4.22 22.05
C ASP A 3 -7.38 5.73 22.07
N GLN A 4 -6.56 6.55 22.74
CA GLN A 4 -6.76 8.01 22.80
C GLN A 4 -6.48 8.71 21.46
N PHE A 5 -5.61 8.15 20.61
CA PHE A 5 -5.30 8.69 19.29
C PHE A 5 -6.33 8.28 18.22
N ASN A 6 -7.01 7.13 18.39
CA ASN A 6 -8.05 6.69 17.45
C ASN A 6 -9.28 7.61 17.49
N MET A 7 -9.71 8.05 18.68
CA MET A 7 -10.87 8.94 18.84
C MET A 7 -10.62 10.36 18.33
N THR A 8 -9.44 10.93 18.60
CA THR A 8 -9.09 12.30 18.18
C THR A 8 -8.97 12.42 16.66
N LEU A 9 -8.51 11.37 15.98
CA LEU A 9 -8.44 11.35 14.54
C LEU A 9 -9.85 11.32 13.92
N GLU A 10 -10.79 10.51 14.43
CA GLU A 10 -12.23 10.51 14.06
C GLU A 10 -12.89 11.89 14.11
N GLU A 11 -12.61 12.64 15.15
CA GLU A 11 -13.12 14.00 15.31
C GLU A 11 -12.46 14.98 14.31
N ILE A 12 -11.18 14.79 13.97
CA ILE A 12 -10.47 15.60 12.96
C ILE A 12 -11.00 15.33 11.54
N GLY A 13 -11.29 14.07 11.20
CA GLY A 13 -11.85 13.69 9.89
C GLY A 13 -13.23 14.29 9.62
N LYS A 14 -14.04 14.49 10.67
CA LYS A 14 -15.33 15.20 10.58
C LYS A 14 -15.18 16.70 10.32
N ARG A 15 -14.11 17.34 10.83
CA ARG A 15 -13.85 18.79 10.67
C ARG A 15 -13.20 19.16 9.32
N LEU A 16 -12.49 18.23 8.68
CA LEU A 16 -11.72 18.49 7.44
C LEU A 16 -12.46 18.12 6.14
N GLY A 17 -13.80 18.15 6.13
CA GLY A 17 -14.56 18.07 4.88
C GLY A 17 -14.71 16.67 4.27
N GLY A 18 -14.74 15.62 5.09
CA GLY A 18 -15.21 14.29 4.65
C GLY A 18 -14.14 13.32 4.14
N LYS A 19 -12.85 13.65 4.24
CA LYS A 19 -11.81 12.61 4.12
C LYS A 19 -11.77 11.80 5.41
N SER A 20 -12.24 10.56 5.35
CA SER A 20 -12.15 9.65 6.49
C SER A 20 -10.68 9.47 6.89
N ILE A 21 -10.41 9.32 8.17
CA ILE A 21 -9.09 8.98 8.71
C ILE A 21 -8.55 7.70 8.10
N SER A 22 -9.46 6.81 7.68
CA SER A 22 -9.12 5.65 6.87
C SER A 22 -8.37 6.06 5.60
N ALA A 23 -8.79 7.10 4.87
CA ALA A 23 -8.07 7.61 3.69
C ALA A 23 -6.68 8.18 4.03
N VAL A 24 -6.55 8.91 5.16
CA VAL A 24 -5.26 9.44 5.62
C VAL A 24 -4.32 8.30 6.01
N ASN A 25 -4.77 7.37 6.86
CA ASN A 25 -3.99 6.20 7.28
C ASN A 25 -3.59 5.34 6.08
N ASN A 26 -4.47 5.17 5.11
CA ASN A 26 -4.19 4.42 3.89
C ASN A 26 -3.05 5.00 3.07
N THR A 27 -2.98 6.34 2.99
CA THR A 27 -1.90 7.03 2.30
C THR A 27 -0.59 6.91 3.08
N LEU A 28 -0.64 7.07 4.41
CA LEU A 28 0.54 6.93 5.27
C LEU A 28 1.15 5.52 5.24
N ARG A 29 0.34 4.48 4.97
CA ARG A 29 0.84 3.11 4.84
C ARG A 29 1.73 2.92 3.61
N LEU A 30 1.60 3.74 2.57
CA LEU A 30 2.48 3.70 1.40
C LEU A 30 3.92 4.10 1.75
N LEU A 31 4.12 4.88 2.82
CA LEU A 31 5.46 5.25 3.30
C LEU A 31 6.24 4.04 3.86
N LYS A 32 5.58 2.91 4.10
CA LYS A 32 6.20 1.66 4.55
C LYS A 32 6.72 0.78 3.40
N LEU A 33 6.49 1.20 2.15
CA LEU A 33 6.97 0.47 0.98
C LEU A 33 8.49 0.66 0.81
N PRO A 34 9.18 -0.27 0.13
CA PRO A 34 10.56 -0.06 -0.30
C PRO A 34 10.70 1.22 -1.15
N LYS A 35 11.90 1.82 -1.13
CA LYS A 35 12.16 3.10 -1.84
C LYS A 35 11.93 3.00 -3.34
N SER A 36 12.28 1.88 -3.94
CA SER A 36 12.03 1.52 -5.33
C SER A 36 10.53 1.54 -5.68
N VAL A 37 9.68 0.96 -4.83
CA VAL A 37 8.22 0.97 -5.01
C VAL A 37 7.62 2.37 -4.83
N GLN A 38 8.13 3.14 -3.86
CA GLN A 38 7.75 4.55 -3.70
C GLN A 38 8.13 5.38 -4.94
N GLN A 39 9.30 5.11 -5.53
CA GLN A 39 9.75 5.77 -6.74
C GLN A 39 8.86 5.43 -7.94
N ALA A 40 8.47 4.16 -8.11
CA ALA A 40 7.55 3.75 -9.17
C ALA A 40 6.15 4.39 -9.03
N LEU A 41 5.67 4.60 -7.81
CA LEU A 41 4.46 5.38 -7.54
C LEU A 41 4.62 6.85 -7.93
N PHE A 42 5.74 7.46 -7.54
CA PHE A 42 6.04 8.86 -7.84
C PHE A 42 6.15 9.11 -9.35
N GLU A 43 6.73 8.16 -10.09
CA GLU A 43 6.85 8.18 -11.55
C GLU A 43 5.53 7.84 -12.27
N GLY A 44 4.48 7.45 -11.54
CA GLY A 44 3.19 7.04 -12.12
C GLY A 44 3.21 5.68 -12.83
N ARG A 45 4.29 4.91 -12.67
CA ARG A 45 4.42 3.54 -13.20
C ARG A 45 3.56 2.54 -12.43
N LEU A 46 3.24 2.87 -11.19
CA LEU A 46 2.23 2.21 -10.38
C LEU A 46 1.22 3.24 -9.87
N ASN A 47 -0.03 2.80 -9.67
CA ASN A 47 -0.99 3.52 -8.86
C ASN A 47 -1.05 2.98 -7.43
N GLU A 48 -1.70 3.71 -6.52
CA GLU A 48 -1.82 3.30 -5.12
C GLU A 48 -2.46 1.91 -4.96
N GLY A 49 -3.44 1.57 -5.79
CA GLY A 49 -4.13 0.28 -5.74
C GLY A 49 -3.19 -0.88 -6.05
N GLN A 50 -2.25 -0.69 -6.97
CA GLN A 50 -1.23 -1.67 -7.32
C GLN A 50 -0.13 -1.80 -6.25
N ALA A 51 0.23 -0.70 -5.59
CA ALA A 51 1.30 -0.71 -4.58
C ALA A 51 0.84 -1.18 -3.19
N ARG A 52 -0.41 -0.96 -2.82
CA ARG A 52 -0.96 -1.33 -1.50
C ARG A 52 -0.74 -2.81 -1.12
N PRO A 53 -0.96 -3.79 -2.01
CA PRO A 53 -0.72 -5.20 -1.69
C PRO A 53 0.74 -5.52 -1.33
N LEU A 54 1.70 -4.73 -1.81
CA LEU A 54 3.13 -4.94 -1.56
C LEU A 54 3.55 -4.56 -0.14
N ILE A 55 2.69 -3.85 0.61
CA ILE A 55 2.98 -3.40 1.98
C ILE A 55 3.16 -4.60 2.91
N GLY A 56 4.29 -4.62 3.62
CA GLY A 56 4.61 -5.64 4.62
C GLY A 56 5.18 -6.94 4.05
N LEU A 57 5.48 -6.97 2.74
CA LEU A 57 6.39 -7.95 2.18
C LEU A 57 7.84 -7.57 2.51
N PRO A 58 8.76 -8.54 2.54
CA PRO A 58 10.19 -8.27 2.44
C PRO A 58 10.51 -7.40 1.22
N ASP A 59 11.53 -6.54 1.35
CA ASP A 59 11.86 -5.53 0.33
C ASP A 59 12.18 -6.17 -1.03
N ASP A 60 12.96 -7.25 -1.04
CA ASP A 60 13.30 -8.03 -2.24
C ASP A 60 12.07 -8.60 -2.95
N ALA A 61 11.13 -9.18 -2.19
CA ALA A 61 9.90 -9.73 -2.74
C ALA A 61 8.97 -8.65 -3.31
N ALA A 62 8.86 -7.51 -2.62
CA ALA A 62 8.07 -6.38 -3.10
C ALA A 62 8.64 -5.79 -4.39
N GLU A 63 9.97 -5.70 -4.50
CA GLU A 63 10.69 -5.25 -5.69
C GLU A 63 10.46 -6.19 -6.87
N ASP A 64 10.71 -7.49 -6.69
CA ASP A 64 10.51 -8.50 -7.74
C ASP A 64 9.07 -8.50 -8.27
N ILE A 65 8.09 -8.43 -7.38
CA ILE A 65 6.68 -8.41 -7.77
C ILE A 65 6.33 -7.11 -8.50
N MET A 66 6.83 -5.95 -8.03
CA MET A 66 6.65 -4.66 -8.70
C MET A 66 7.20 -4.69 -10.13
N GLU A 67 8.44 -5.14 -10.32
CA GLU A 67 9.09 -5.15 -11.63
C GLU A 67 8.32 -5.99 -12.63
N ARG A 68 7.86 -7.18 -12.20
CA ARG A 68 6.99 -8.04 -13.00
C ARG A 68 5.65 -7.37 -13.30
N ALA A 69 5.04 -6.73 -12.30
CA ALA A 69 3.77 -6.04 -12.45
C ALA A 69 3.85 -4.90 -13.47
N ILE A 70 4.93 -4.13 -13.48
CA ILE A 70 5.13 -3.04 -14.44
C ILE A 70 5.39 -3.61 -15.84
N ARG A 71 6.27 -4.60 -15.96
CA ARG A 71 6.63 -5.21 -17.25
C ARG A 71 5.44 -5.90 -17.93
N GLU A 72 4.58 -6.54 -17.15
CA GLU A 72 3.43 -7.32 -17.64
C GLU A 72 2.09 -6.58 -17.48
N GLU A 73 2.12 -5.29 -17.13
CA GLU A 73 0.95 -4.40 -16.98
C GLU A 73 -0.15 -4.99 -16.08
N TRP A 74 0.22 -5.51 -14.90
CA TRP A 74 -0.72 -6.16 -14.00
C TRP A 74 -1.73 -5.19 -13.40
N SER A 75 -2.98 -5.63 -13.32
CA SER A 75 -4.00 -4.94 -12.52
C SER A 75 -3.73 -5.09 -11.01
N ALA A 76 -4.27 -4.17 -10.21
CA ALA A 76 -4.19 -4.26 -8.75
C ALA A 76 -4.68 -5.61 -8.19
N ARG A 77 -5.76 -6.15 -8.77
CA ARG A 77 -6.31 -7.47 -8.42
C ARG A 77 -5.32 -8.60 -8.70
N ARG A 78 -4.58 -8.53 -9.81
CA ARG A 78 -3.57 -9.55 -10.15
C ARG A 78 -2.38 -9.49 -9.17
N ILE A 79 -1.94 -8.29 -8.80
CA ILE A 79 -0.89 -8.12 -7.79
C ILE A 79 -1.35 -8.71 -6.45
N GLU A 80 -2.57 -8.40 -6.01
CA GLU A 80 -3.13 -8.93 -4.76
C GLU A 80 -3.17 -10.47 -4.73
N GLN A 81 -3.55 -11.10 -5.85
CA GLN A 81 -3.52 -12.56 -5.99
C GLN A 81 -2.09 -13.11 -5.89
N VAL A 82 -1.13 -12.52 -6.59
CA VAL A 82 0.29 -12.95 -6.56
C VAL A 82 0.86 -12.80 -5.16
N VAL A 83 0.60 -11.69 -4.47
CA VAL A 83 1.02 -11.47 -3.09
C VAL A 83 0.41 -12.49 -2.14
N THR A 84 -0.87 -12.82 -2.32
CA THR A 84 -1.55 -13.83 -1.50
C THR A 84 -0.91 -15.21 -1.67
N LEU A 85 -0.63 -15.61 -2.91
CA LEU A 85 0.06 -16.88 -3.21
C LEU A 85 1.48 -16.88 -2.67
N TRP A 86 2.21 -15.77 -2.80
CA TRP A 86 3.56 -15.64 -2.24
C TRP A 86 3.57 -15.84 -0.72
N LYS A 87 2.60 -15.25 -0.01
CA LYS A 87 2.46 -15.41 1.45
C LYS A 87 2.12 -16.85 1.83
N GLN A 88 1.27 -17.51 1.07
CA GLN A 88 0.91 -18.91 1.30
C GLN A 88 2.09 -19.87 1.05
N ALA A 89 2.94 -19.60 0.06
CA ALA A 89 4.10 -20.43 -0.25
C ALA A 89 5.27 -20.27 0.74
N LYS A 90 5.25 -19.20 1.56
CA LYS A 90 6.27 -18.89 2.57
C LYS A 90 5.80 -19.16 4.02
N ALA A 91 4.53 -19.54 4.20
CA ALA A 91 3.95 -19.99 5.46
C ALA A 91 4.22 -21.48 5.67
#